data_AF-A0A535CVY4-F1
#
_entry.id   AF-A0A535CVY4-F1
#
_cell.length_a   1.000
_cell.length_b   1.000
_cell.length_c   1.000
_cell.angle_alpha   90.00
_cell.angle_beta   90.00
_cell.angle_gamma   90.00
#
_symmetry.space_group_name_H-M   'P 1'
#
loop_
_entity.id
_entity.type
_entity.pdbx_description
1 polymer ?
#
loop_
_entity_poly.entity_id
_entity_poly.type
_entity_poly.pdbx_seq_one_letter_code
_entity_poly.pdbx_strand_id
1 'polypeptide(L)'
;MRGNHPHRVMPAHPSAHEACNMITKSDVEKSTTAAVRRAWAPRWWLIFPIGLVLWAATVADALYTYNLILLPTVVLLGSFLVPVTGVAWYLDHDASPALSPRRIVSAFILAGVLGALAASVLEYWLVFGPGLFGMLKVGLIEELVKGVLIVLFALGIRSYTTRDGMVLGATVGFGFAALESSGYALASL
;
A
#
# COMPACT_ATOMS: atom_id res chain seq x y z
N MET A 1 -76.50 -27.51 6.33
CA MET A 1 -75.14 -27.15 6.77
C MET A 1 -74.26 -27.02 5.54
N ARG A 2 -73.85 -25.79 5.18
CA ARG A 2 -73.00 -25.50 4.00
C ARG A 2 -71.54 -25.69 4.38
N GLY A 3 -70.84 -26.62 3.73
CA GLY A 3 -69.39 -26.75 3.81
C GLY A 3 -68.71 -25.89 2.74
N ASN A 4 -67.92 -24.91 3.17
CA ASN A 4 -67.13 -24.04 2.32
C ASN A 4 -65.74 -24.66 2.15
N HIS A 5 -65.43 -25.22 0.97
CA HIS A 5 -64.09 -25.70 0.65
C HIS A 5 -63.28 -24.58 -0.05
N PRO A 6 -62.08 -24.24 0.46
CA PRO A 6 -61.24 -23.25 -0.20
C PRO A 6 -60.62 -23.84 -1.48
N HIS A 7 -60.89 -23.21 -2.63
CA HIS A 7 -60.20 -23.50 -3.87
C HIS A 7 -58.71 -23.19 -3.71
N ARG A 8 -57.87 -24.23 -3.71
CA ARG A 8 -56.42 -24.12 -3.76
C ARG A 8 -56.03 -23.69 -5.17
N VAL A 9 -55.75 -22.39 -5.34
CA VAL A 9 -55.16 -21.85 -6.58
C VAL A 9 -53.78 -22.47 -6.74
N MET A 10 -53.59 -23.29 -7.78
CA MET A 10 -52.25 -23.76 -8.14
C MET A 10 -51.41 -22.55 -8.58
N PRO A 11 -50.16 -22.40 -8.11
CA PRO A 11 -49.29 -21.35 -8.61
C PRO A 11 -49.09 -21.56 -10.12
N ALA A 12 -49.27 -20.48 -10.89
CA ALA A 12 -49.08 -20.51 -12.33
C ALA A 12 -47.65 -20.97 -12.64
N HIS A 13 -47.52 -21.93 -13.56
CA HIS A 13 -46.20 -22.29 -14.09
C HIS A 13 -45.60 -21.06 -14.79
N PRO A 14 -44.38 -20.64 -14.42
CA PRO A 14 -43.74 -19.50 -15.05
C PRO A 14 -43.65 -19.74 -16.55
N SER A 15 -44.03 -18.74 -17.32
CA SER A 15 -43.92 -18.80 -18.78
C SER A 15 -42.46 -19.00 -19.19
N ALA A 16 -42.21 -19.58 -20.38
CA ALA A 16 -40.85 -19.79 -20.88
C ALA A 16 -40.03 -18.49 -20.88
N HIS A 17 -40.69 -17.34 -21.09
CA HIS A 17 -40.09 -16.01 -20.99
C HIS A 17 -39.66 -15.63 -19.57
N GLU A 18 -40.46 -15.92 -18.54
CA GLU A 18 -40.09 -15.67 -17.14
C GLU A 18 -38.93 -16.57 -16.68
N ALA A 19 -38.94 -17.85 -17.09
CA ALA A 19 -37.85 -18.76 -16.80
C ALA A 19 -36.54 -18.28 -17.45
N CYS A 20 -36.58 -17.86 -18.72
CA CYS A 20 -35.43 -17.31 -19.42
C CYS A 20 -34.92 -15.99 -18.80
N ASN A 21 -35.83 -15.12 -18.36
CA ASN A 21 -35.46 -13.89 -17.65
C ASN A 21 -34.83 -14.18 -16.28
N MET A 22 -35.32 -15.19 -15.54
CA MET A 22 -34.71 -15.59 -14.27
C MET A 22 -33.31 -16.18 -14.46
N ILE A 23 -33.12 -17.04 -15.47
CA ILE A 23 -31.82 -17.62 -15.81
C ILE A 23 -30.85 -16.49 -16.17
N THR A 24 -31.23 -15.62 -17.11
CA THR A 24 -30.43 -14.47 -17.53
C THR A 24 -30.06 -13.56 -16.36
N LYS A 25 -31.01 -13.26 -15.47
CA LYS A 25 -30.78 -12.40 -14.31
C LYS A 25 -29.82 -13.06 -13.31
N SER A 26 -29.96 -14.36 -13.07
CA SER A 26 -29.09 -15.11 -12.17
C SER A 26 -27.67 -15.29 -12.71
N ASP A 27 -27.52 -15.45 -14.03
CA ASP A 27 -26.23 -15.56 -14.71
C ASP A 27 -25.54 -14.21 -14.81
N VAL A 28 -26.30 -13.13 -15.05
CA VAL A 28 -25.79 -11.75 -14.96
C VAL A 28 -25.39 -11.44 -13.54
N GLU A 29 -26.17 -11.80 -12.53
CA GLU A 29 -25.85 -11.52 -11.12
C GLU A 29 -24.65 -12.33 -10.64
N LYS A 30 -24.56 -13.63 -10.98
CA LYS A 30 -23.36 -14.47 -10.77
C LYS A 30 -22.16 -13.96 -11.54
N SER A 31 -22.32 -13.54 -12.80
CA SER A 31 -21.24 -12.96 -13.60
C SER A 31 -20.83 -11.59 -13.07
N THR A 32 -21.72 -10.83 -12.42
CA THR A 32 -21.41 -9.53 -11.81
C THR A 32 -20.73 -9.69 -10.45
N THR A 33 -21.06 -10.75 -9.68
CA THR A 33 -20.33 -11.09 -8.44
C THR A 33 -19.00 -11.82 -8.73
N ALA A 34 -18.94 -12.63 -9.79
CA ALA A 34 -17.73 -13.31 -10.25
C ALA A 34 -16.84 -12.44 -11.14
N ALA A 35 -17.35 -11.30 -11.63
CA ALA A 35 -16.57 -10.23 -12.23
C ALA A 35 -15.72 -9.55 -11.14
N VAL A 36 -14.66 -10.27 -10.77
CA VAL A 36 -13.36 -9.68 -10.60
C VAL A 36 -13.26 -8.74 -9.40
N ARG A 37 -13.18 -9.34 -8.21
CA ARG A 37 -12.13 -8.92 -7.26
C ARG A 37 -10.78 -9.19 -7.93
N ARG A 38 -10.38 -8.38 -8.93
CA ARG A 38 -9.00 -8.36 -9.41
C ARG A 38 -8.22 -7.91 -8.20
N ALA A 39 -7.47 -8.80 -7.58
CA ALA A 39 -6.39 -8.41 -6.69
C ALA A 39 -5.51 -7.46 -7.52
N TRP A 40 -5.65 -6.16 -7.27
CA TRP A 40 -4.98 -5.12 -8.04
C TRP A 40 -3.47 -5.09 -7.71
N ALA A 41 -3.09 -5.77 -6.61
CA ALA A 41 -1.72 -6.00 -6.20
C ALA A 41 -1.35 -7.49 -6.37
N PRO A 42 -0.09 -7.82 -6.75
CA PRO A 42 0.43 -9.17 -6.65
C PRO A 42 0.40 -9.61 -5.18
N ARG A 43 0.23 -10.92 -4.94
CA ARG A 43 0.15 -11.46 -3.58
C ARG A 43 1.38 -11.00 -2.80
N TRP A 44 1.17 -10.28 -1.70
CA TRP A 44 2.24 -9.61 -0.95
C TRP A 44 3.39 -10.57 -0.58
N TRP A 45 3.05 -11.83 -0.29
CA TRP A 45 3.98 -12.86 0.13
C TRP A 45 4.94 -13.30 -0.98
N LEU A 46 4.65 -12.97 -2.25
CA LEU A 46 5.56 -13.19 -3.38
C LEU A 46 6.56 -12.04 -3.54
N ILE A 47 6.19 -10.81 -3.17
CA ILE A 47 7.00 -9.61 -3.40
C ILE A 47 8.31 -9.70 -2.61
N PHE A 48 8.22 -10.06 -1.32
CA PHE A 48 9.38 -10.15 -0.45
C PHE A 48 10.40 -11.22 -0.90
N PRO A 49 10.05 -12.51 -1.09
CA PRO A 49 11.02 -13.54 -1.47
C PRO A 49 11.57 -13.30 -2.87
N ILE A 50 10.75 -12.88 -3.85
CA ILE A 50 11.23 -12.57 -5.20
C ILE A 50 12.20 -11.39 -5.14
N GLY A 51 11.83 -10.31 -4.45
CA GLY A 51 12.69 -9.14 -4.31
C GLY A 51 13.98 -9.44 -3.55
N LEU A 52 13.94 -10.31 -2.54
CA LEU A 52 15.12 -10.77 -1.80
C LEU A 52 16.07 -11.57 -2.70
N VAL A 53 15.53 -12.49 -3.51
CA VAL A 53 16.31 -13.25 -4.49
C VAL A 53 16.94 -12.32 -5.54
N LEU A 54 16.16 -11.37 -6.07
CA LEU A 54 16.67 -10.39 -7.03
C LEU A 54 17.76 -9.51 -6.42
N TRP A 55 17.56 -9.03 -5.20
CA TRP A 55 18.56 -8.24 -4.47
C TRP A 55 19.85 -9.04 -4.27
N ALA A 56 19.76 -10.27 -3.76
CA ALA A 56 20.91 -11.15 -3.55
C ALA A 56 21.64 -11.47 -4.87
N ALA A 57 20.89 -11.69 -5.95
CA ALA A 57 21.45 -11.91 -7.28
C ALA A 57 22.22 -10.66 -7.78
N THR A 58 21.67 -9.45 -7.60
CA THR A 58 22.39 -8.22 -7.97
C THR A 58 23.63 -7.98 -7.11
N VAL A 59 23.61 -8.31 -5.81
CA VAL A 59 24.80 -8.25 -4.95
C VAL A 59 25.86 -9.23 -5.43
N ALA A 60 25.47 -10.49 -5.71
CA ALA A 60 26.39 -11.50 -6.20
C ALA A 60 27.02 -11.12 -7.53
N ASP A 61 26.22 -10.60 -8.47
CA ASP A 61 26.71 -10.14 -9.78
C ASP A 61 27.66 -8.95 -9.65
N ALA A 62 27.35 -7.98 -8.79
CA ALA A 62 28.22 -6.83 -8.52
C ALA A 62 29.58 -7.25 -7.96
N LEU A 63 29.59 -8.22 -7.03
CA LEU A 63 30.82 -8.75 -6.43
C LEU A 63 31.61 -9.63 -7.40
N TYR A 64 30.94 -10.38 -8.27
CA TYR A 64 31.57 -11.29 -9.22
C TYR A 64 32.17 -10.53 -10.43
N THR A 65 31.45 -9.54 -10.96
CA THR A 65 31.85 -8.79 -12.15
C THR A 65 32.64 -7.52 -11.85
N TYR A 66 32.67 -7.09 -10.59
CA TYR A 66 33.18 -5.78 -10.16
C TYR A 66 32.50 -4.60 -10.89
N ASN A 67 31.26 -4.79 -11.33
CA ASN A 67 30.52 -3.79 -12.09
C ASN A 67 29.77 -2.81 -11.18
N LEU A 68 30.33 -1.61 -11.04
CA LEU A 68 29.76 -0.55 -10.21
C LEU A 68 28.40 -0.02 -10.72
N ILE A 69 28.04 -0.28 -11.99
CA ILE A 69 26.74 0.11 -12.57
C ILE A 69 25.58 -0.57 -11.82
N LEU A 70 25.82 -1.70 -11.15
CA LEU A 70 24.80 -2.39 -10.35
C LEU A 70 24.58 -1.79 -8.97
N LEU A 71 25.50 -0.97 -8.45
CA LEU A 71 25.39 -0.43 -7.09
C LEU A 71 24.09 0.33 -6.84
N PRO A 72 23.62 1.23 -7.73
CA PRO A 72 22.32 1.86 -7.57
C PRO A 72 21.17 0.85 -7.49
N THR A 73 21.26 -0.26 -8.23
CA THR A 73 20.24 -1.32 -8.20
C THR A 73 20.26 -2.07 -6.88
N VAL A 74 21.43 -2.41 -6.35
CA VAL A 74 21.61 -3.04 -5.03
C VAL A 74 21.03 -2.15 -3.93
N VAL A 75 21.37 -0.87 -3.96
CA VAL A 75 20.89 0.13 -2.99
C VAL A 75 19.36 0.25 -3.07
N LEU A 76 18.80 0.48 -4.25
CA LEU A 76 17.36 0.66 -4.42
C LEU A 76 16.56 -0.62 -4.06
N LEU A 77 17.00 -1.79 -4.51
CA LEU A 77 16.32 -3.05 -4.16
C LEU A 77 16.37 -3.30 -2.66
N GLY A 78 17.53 -3.11 -2.02
CA GLY A 78 17.69 -3.33 -0.58
C GLY A 78 16.83 -2.39 0.26
N SER A 79 16.84 -1.09 -0.07
CA SER A 79 16.13 -0.07 0.70
C SER A 79 14.62 -0.10 0.49
N PHE A 80 14.12 -0.49 -0.69
CA PHE A 80 12.68 -0.48 -0.98
C PHE A 80 11.98 -1.81 -0.72
N LEU A 81 12.69 -2.93 -0.58
CA LEU A 81 12.08 -4.26 -0.49
C LEU A 81 11.04 -4.38 0.64
N VAL A 82 11.44 -4.07 1.87
CA VAL A 82 10.53 -4.14 3.03
C VAL A 82 9.43 -3.06 2.95
N PRO A 83 9.74 -1.77 2.68
CA PRO A 83 8.73 -0.73 2.53
C PRO A 83 7.64 -1.06 1.49
N VAL A 84 8.03 -1.51 0.29
CA VAL A 84 7.10 -1.88 -0.79
C VAL A 84 6.28 -3.11 -0.41
N THR A 85 6.90 -4.11 0.23
CA THR A 85 6.19 -5.29 0.73
C THR A 85 5.11 -4.90 1.75
N GLY A 86 5.42 -3.99 2.68
CA GLY A 86 4.46 -3.52 3.69
C GLY A 86 3.25 -2.81 3.08
N VAL A 87 3.48 -1.93 2.10
CA VAL A 87 2.39 -1.25 1.38
C VAL A 87 1.54 -2.25 0.59
N ALA A 88 2.17 -3.18 -0.12
CA ALA A 88 1.45 -4.20 -0.87
C ALA A 88 0.66 -5.15 0.03
N TRP A 89 1.21 -5.52 1.20
CA TRP A 89 0.52 -6.31 2.22
C TRP A 89 -0.80 -5.68 2.64
N TYR A 90 -0.81 -4.35 2.86
CA TYR A 90 -2.04 -3.64 3.20
C TYR A 90 -3.06 -3.68 2.05
N LEU A 91 -2.61 -3.37 0.83
CA LEU A 91 -3.48 -3.31 -0.35
C LEU A 91 -4.09 -4.68 -0.70
N ASP A 92 -3.38 -5.77 -0.41
CA ASP A 92 -3.83 -7.15 -0.68
C ASP A 92 -4.81 -7.68 0.37
N HIS A 93 -4.59 -7.39 1.67
CA HIS A 93 -5.43 -7.97 2.73
C HIS A 93 -6.69 -7.20 3.05
N ASP A 94 -6.60 -5.87 3.18
CA ASP A 94 -7.65 -5.14 3.89
C ASP A 94 -7.67 -3.65 3.55
N ALA A 95 -7.78 -3.39 2.25
CA ALA A 95 -7.92 -2.04 1.73
C ALA A 95 -9.22 -1.41 2.27
N SER A 96 -9.07 -0.35 3.05
CA SER A 96 -10.18 0.43 3.60
C SER A 96 -10.79 1.35 2.53
N PRO A 97 -12.12 1.56 2.52
CA PRO A 97 -12.75 2.55 1.67
C PRO A 97 -12.24 3.99 1.88
N ALA A 98 -11.73 4.29 3.09
CA ALA A 98 -11.20 5.61 3.42
C ALA A 98 -9.87 5.92 2.72
N LEU A 99 -9.06 4.88 2.45
CA LEU A 99 -7.72 5.01 1.87
C LEU A 99 -7.65 4.31 0.52
N SER A 100 -7.97 5.07 -0.54
CA SER A 100 -7.82 4.56 -1.90
C SER A 100 -6.36 4.13 -2.20
N PRO A 101 -6.13 3.09 -3.04
CA PRO A 101 -4.78 2.67 -3.44
C PRO A 101 -3.94 3.82 -4.02
N ARG A 102 -4.56 4.71 -4.81
CA ARG A 102 -3.92 5.91 -5.34
C ARG A 102 -3.36 6.80 -4.23
N ARG A 103 -4.13 7.02 -3.15
CA ARG A 103 -3.70 7.83 -2.01
C ARG A 103 -2.51 7.19 -1.31
N ILE A 104 -2.52 5.88 -1.10
CA ILE A 104 -1.44 5.14 -0.44
C ILE A 104 -0.16 5.18 -1.27
N VAL A 105 -0.24 4.85 -2.56
CA VAL A 105 0.94 4.91 -3.44
C VAL A 105 1.47 6.35 -3.54
N SER A 106 0.58 7.35 -3.65
CA SER A 106 1.03 8.75 -3.65
C SER A 106 1.63 9.18 -2.32
N ALA A 107 1.09 8.72 -1.19
CA ALA A 107 1.63 9.01 0.14
C ALA A 107 3.00 8.39 0.31
N PHE A 108 3.21 7.14 -0.11
CA PHE A 108 4.51 6.49 -0.08
C PHE A 108 5.56 7.27 -0.88
N ILE A 109 5.29 7.57 -2.15
CA ILE A 109 6.25 8.24 -3.04
C ILE A 109 6.53 9.67 -2.56
N LEU A 110 5.47 10.45 -2.35
CA LEU A 110 5.61 11.86 -2.00
C LEU A 110 6.15 12.04 -0.59
N ALA A 111 5.78 11.19 0.37
CA ALA A 111 6.37 11.26 1.70
C ALA A 111 7.85 10.92 1.69
N GLY A 112 8.28 9.94 0.88
CA GLY A 112 9.69 9.65 0.72
C GLY A 112 10.45 10.86 0.17
N VAL A 113 10.00 11.41 -0.96
CA VAL A 113 10.71 12.50 -1.65
C VAL A 113 10.63 13.81 -0.86
N LEU A 114 9.42 14.25 -0.51
CA LEU A 114 9.23 15.49 0.24
C LEU A 114 9.78 15.39 1.66
N GLY A 115 9.70 14.21 2.28
CA GLY A 115 10.26 13.95 3.60
C GLY A 115 11.77 14.12 3.61
N ALA A 116 12.48 13.47 2.69
CA ALA A 116 13.93 13.61 2.57
C ALA A 116 14.36 15.05 2.26
N LEU A 117 13.65 15.74 1.37
CA LEU A 117 13.93 17.14 1.05
C LEU A 117 13.67 18.07 2.24
N ALA A 118 12.55 17.90 2.94
CA ALA A 118 12.21 18.75 4.08
C ALA A 118 13.14 18.50 5.27
N ALA A 119 13.43 17.23 5.58
CA ALA A 119 14.33 16.85 6.67
C ALA A 119 15.74 17.38 6.43
N SER A 120 16.33 17.15 5.25
CA SER A 120 17.67 17.65 4.93
C SER A 120 17.80 19.17 5.03
N VAL A 121 16.81 19.94 4.57
CA VAL A 121 16.80 21.39 4.70
C VAL A 121 16.65 21.82 6.17
N LEU A 122 15.73 21.23 6.93
CA LEU A 122 15.56 21.58 8.34
C LEU A 122 16.80 21.23 9.16
N GLU A 123 17.40 20.06 8.94
CA GLU A 123 18.61 19.63 9.62
C GLU A 123 19.76 20.60 9.39
N TYR A 124 19.97 21.04 8.14
CA TYR A 124 20.99 22.03 7.80
C TYR A 124 20.89 23.31 8.63
N TRP A 125 19.66 23.77 8.92
CA TRP A 125 19.43 25.02 9.66
C TRP A 125 19.33 24.84 11.18
N LEU A 126 18.91 23.68 11.68
CA LEU A 126 18.56 23.49 13.09
C LEU A 126 19.55 22.61 13.87
N VAL A 127 20.35 21.80 13.17
CA VAL A 127 21.27 20.85 13.79
C VAL A 127 22.70 21.40 13.77
N PHE A 128 23.15 21.89 14.92
CA PHE A 128 24.52 22.34 15.14
C PHE A 128 25.18 21.53 16.25
N GLY A 129 26.42 21.11 16.00
CA GLY A 129 27.28 20.40 16.95
C GLY A 129 27.13 18.87 16.92
N PRO A 130 28.23 18.11 17.02
CA PRO A 130 28.19 16.65 17.07
C PRO A 130 27.67 16.14 18.43
N GLY A 131 27.19 14.90 18.46
CA GLY A 131 26.83 14.17 19.68
C GLY A 131 25.34 13.84 19.82
N LEU A 132 24.99 13.23 20.95
CA LEU A 132 23.64 12.71 21.23
C LEU A 132 22.52 13.75 21.02
N PHE A 133 22.77 15.00 21.43
CA PHE A 133 21.79 16.06 21.30
C PHE A 133 21.52 16.43 19.83
N GLY A 134 22.52 16.32 18.95
CA GLY A 134 22.35 16.47 17.51
C GLY A 134 21.49 15.35 16.92
N MET A 135 21.78 14.09 17.28
CA MET A 135 21.00 12.93 16.84
C MET A 135 19.53 12.99 17.30
N LEU A 136 19.28 13.45 18.52
CA LEU A 136 17.91 13.64 19.01
C LEU A 136 17.16 14.74 18.24
N LYS A 137 17.84 15.82 17.83
CA LYS A 137 17.23 16.86 16.99
C LYS A 137 16.89 16.33 15.60
N VAL A 138 17.78 15.55 14.99
CA VAL A 138 17.54 14.91 13.69
C VAL A 138 16.28 14.04 13.78
N GLY A 139 16.24 13.10 14.73
CA GLY A 139 15.07 12.23 14.92
C GLY A 139 13.77 13.02 15.17
N LEU A 140 13.83 14.10 15.96
CA LEU A 140 12.67 14.96 16.19
C LEU A 140 12.20 15.68 14.91
N ILE A 141 13.14 16.18 14.10
CA ILE A 141 12.85 16.83 12.81
C ILE A 141 12.18 15.83 11.87
N GLU A 142 12.73 14.63 11.75
CA GLU A 142 12.18 13.60 10.87
C GLU A 142 10.77 13.19 11.28
N GLU A 143 10.53 12.95 12.57
CA GLU A 143 9.20 12.58 13.07
C GLU A 143 8.20 13.73 12.92
N LEU A 144 8.64 14.98 13.08
CA LEU A 144 7.80 16.15 12.80
C LEU A 144 7.42 16.24 11.32
N VAL A 145 8.37 16.05 10.41
CA VAL A 145 8.14 16.06 8.96
C VAL A 145 7.17 14.94 8.56
N LYS A 146 7.36 13.72 9.07
CA LYS A 146 6.44 12.59 8.86
C LYS A 146 5.05 12.91 9.39
N GLY A 147 4.94 13.48 10.59
CA GLY A 147 3.68 13.90 11.20
C GLY A 147 2.91 14.91 10.34
N VAL A 148 3.59 15.95 9.83
CA VAL A 148 2.99 16.93 8.91
C VAL A 148 2.49 16.25 7.64
N LEU A 149 3.29 15.36 7.04
CA LEU A 149 2.90 14.64 5.83
C LEU A 149 1.67 13.74 6.07
N ILE A 150 1.59 13.04 7.20
CA ILE A 150 0.40 12.26 7.59
C ILE A 150 -0.83 13.17 7.63
N VAL A 151 -0.74 14.32 8.28
CA VAL A 151 -1.86 15.29 8.35
C VAL A 151 -2.27 15.73 6.95
N LEU A 152 -1.32 16.11 6.09
CA LEU A 152 -1.58 16.53 4.71
C LEU A 152 -2.29 15.44 3.90
N PHE A 153 -1.87 14.19 4.01
CA PHE A 153 -2.52 13.06 3.35
C PHE A 153 -3.84 12.63 3.99
N ALA A 154 -4.08 13.00 5.25
CA ALA A 154 -5.37 12.78 5.93
C ALA A 154 -6.41 13.86 5.58
N LEU A 155 -5.99 15.00 5.02
CA LEU A 155 -6.92 16.06 4.62
C LEU A 155 -7.96 15.54 3.62
N GLY A 156 -9.20 15.98 3.83
CA GLY A 156 -10.35 15.62 3.00
C GLY A 156 -10.91 14.21 3.23
N ILE A 157 -10.36 13.40 4.14
CA ILE A 157 -10.98 12.13 4.53
C ILE A 157 -12.11 12.44 5.52
N ARG A 158 -13.36 12.18 5.12
CA ARG A 158 -14.55 12.48 5.96
C ARG A 158 -14.78 11.48 7.08
N SER A 159 -14.42 10.22 6.89
CA SER A 159 -14.60 9.14 7.87
C SER A 159 -13.42 8.19 7.76
N TYR A 160 -12.79 7.92 8.90
CA TYR A 160 -11.62 7.05 9.01
C TYR A 160 -11.64 6.32 10.36
N THR A 161 -10.98 5.18 10.39
CA THR A 161 -10.77 4.36 11.58
C THR A 161 -9.36 4.56 12.14
N THR A 162 -9.11 4.11 13.37
CA THR A 162 -7.74 4.07 13.94
C THR A 162 -6.79 3.29 13.05
N ARG A 163 -7.28 2.22 12.42
CA ARG A 163 -6.49 1.41 11.48
C ARG A 163 -6.08 2.19 10.24
N ASP A 164 -6.96 3.02 9.69
CA ASP A 164 -6.62 3.89 8.56
C ASP A 164 -5.50 4.86 8.93
N GLY A 165 -5.55 5.42 10.14
CA GLY A 165 -4.47 6.24 10.68
C GLY A 165 -3.14 5.48 10.78
N MET A 166 -3.16 4.26 11.34
CA MET A 166 -1.95 3.41 11.44
C MET A 166 -1.37 3.07 10.07
N VAL A 167 -2.23 2.75 9.09
CA VAL A 167 -1.80 2.41 7.74
C VAL A 167 -1.23 3.62 7.02
N LEU A 168 -1.88 4.78 7.15
CA LEU A 168 -1.38 6.02 6.55
C LEU A 168 -0.03 6.40 7.16
N GLY A 169 0.10 6.31 8.49
CA GLY A 169 1.35 6.53 9.19
C GLY A 169 2.45 5.57 8.74
N ALA A 170 2.16 4.27 8.68
CA ALA A 170 3.09 3.26 8.18
C ALA A 170 3.49 3.52 6.72
N THR A 171 2.56 3.91 5.86
CA THR A 171 2.82 4.23 4.45
C THR A 171 3.77 5.42 4.29
N VAL A 172 3.54 6.49 5.07
CA VAL A 172 4.43 7.67 5.12
C VAL A 172 5.81 7.27 5.63
N GLY A 173 5.87 6.54 6.74
CA GLY A 173 7.12 6.06 7.32
C GLY A 173 7.90 5.13 6.39
N PHE A 174 7.22 4.22 5.70
CA PHE A 174 7.83 3.34 4.70
C PHE A 174 8.43 4.11 3.53
N GLY A 175 7.71 5.11 3.01
CA GLY A 175 8.23 5.99 1.95
C GLY A 175 9.49 6.72 2.38
N PHE A 176 9.47 7.30 3.59
CA PHE A 176 10.62 7.99 4.19
C PHE A 176 11.81 7.05 4.37
N ALA A 177 11.60 5.92 5.06
CA ALA A 177 12.64 4.96 5.36
C ALA A 177 13.30 4.36 4.11
N ALA A 178 12.53 4.17 3.02
CA ALA A 178 13.08 3.67 1.76
C ALA A 178 14.13 4.61 1.16
N LEU A 179 13.84 5.91 1.12
CA LEU A 179 14.78 6.89 0.57
C LEU A 179 15.91 7.23 1.54
N GLU A 180 15.61 7.36 2.83
CA GLU A 180 16.61 7.56 3.88
C GLU A 180 17.64 6.42 3.90
N SER A 181 17.17 5.17 3.90
CA SER A 181 18.06 3.99 3.85
C SER A 181 18.90 3.95 2.59
N SER A 182 18.34 4.38 1.45
CA SER A 182 19.08 4.43 0.18
C SER A 182 20.19 5.48 0.21
N GLY A 183 19.95 6.62 0.88
CA GLY A 183 20.94 7.67 1.08
C GLY A 183 22.09 7.21 1.97
N TYR A 184 21.80 6.57 3.11
CA TYR A 184 22.83 6.01 3.99
C TYR A 184 23.62 4.87 3.34
N ALA A 185 22.94 4.01 2.57
CA ALA A 185 23.63 2.98 1.80
C ALA A 185 24.57 3.60 0.76
N LEU A 186 24.14 4.66 0.06
CA LEU A 186 25.00 5.36 -0.89
C LEU A 186 26.18 6.07 -0.22
N ALA A 187 25.97 6.68 0.95
CA ALA A 187 27.00 7.39 1.69
C ALA A 187 28.05 6.46 2.32
N SER A 188 27.77 5.15 2.42
CA SER A 188 28.68 4.15 2.99
C SER A 188 29.43 3.32 1.94
N LEU A 189 29.19 3.58 0.65
CA LEU A 189 29.89 2.95 -0.49
C LEU A 189 31.29 3.54 -0.73
#